data_AF-A0AAE4MKS3-F1
#
_entry.id   AF-A0AAE4MKS3-F1
#
_cell.length_a   1.000
_cell.length_b   1.000
_cell.length_c   1.000
_cell.angle_alpha   90.00
_cell.angle_beta   90.00
_cell.angle_gamma   90.00
#
_symmetry.space_group_name_H-M   'P 1'
#
loop_
_entity.id
_entity.type
_entity.pdbx_description
1 polymer ?
#
loop_
_entity_poly.entity_id
_entity_poly.type
_entity_poly.pdbx_seq_one_letter_code
_entity_poly.pdbx_strand_id
1 'polypeptide(L)'
;MGNPTFITPNATDSTSNIDAIFVEYSNVSASIHIGNNTIRAVNDARYQFPSNQQIHRSGIATKNTVGTYGGYWMDQIELGGDGPIVHRMDFIYQSNNSQGGDSGGPLYTIDEDNTLSICGITSQHATLDDGTPITMFVAVEEIQYQLGVMPLTRSGT
;
A
#
# COMPACT_ATOMS: atom_id res chain seq x y z
N MET A 1 4.06 -32.29 -2.24
CA MET A 1 3.92 -30.86 -1.94
C MET A 1 5.05 -30.16 -2.69
N GLY A 2 4.72 -29.48 -3.78
CA GLY A 2 5.74 -28.79 -4.60
C GLY A 2 6.17 -27.50 -3.89
N ASN A 3 7.47 -27.25 -3.81
CA ASN A 3 7.97 -25.95 -3.40
C ASN A 3 7.50 -24.90 -4.43
N PRO A 4 6.99 -23.74 -3.99
CA PRO A 4 6.72 -22.65 -4.91
C PRO A 4 8.05 -22.17 -5.50
N THR A 5 8.15 -22.20 -6.84
CA THR A 5 9.24 -21.57 -7.57
C THR A 5 8.93 -20.07 -7.63
N PHE A 6 9.65 -19.27 -6.86
CA PHE A 6 9.62 -17.82 -7.02
C PHE A 6 10.47 -17.46 -8.25
N ILE A 7 9.83 -16.91 -9.27
CA ILE A 7 10.54 -16.23 -10.35
C ILE A 7 11.00 -14.91 -9.73
N THR A 8 12.30 -14.78 -9.47
CA THR A 8 12.90 -13.48 -9.18
C THR A 8 12.75 -12.61 -10.44
N PRO A 9 12.06 -11.46 -10.39
CA PRO A 9 12.23 -10.47 -11.43
C PRO A 9 13.70 -10.07 -11.45
N ASN A 10 14.28 -9.98 -12.64
CA ASN A 10 15.62 -9.47 -12.86
C ASN A 10 15.75 -8.11 -12.17
N ALA A 11 16.46 -8.05 -11.04
CA ALA A 11 16.80 -6.82 -10.33
C ALA A 11 17.88 -6.00 -11.07
N THR A 12 17.78 -5.91 -12.39
CA THR A 12 18.75 -5.19 -13.25
C THR A 12 18.12 -4.15 -14.18
N ASP A 13 16.82 -3.92 -14.13
CA ASP A 13 16.24 -2.68 -14.67
C ASP A 13 16.13 -1.66 -13.55
N SER A 14 17.04 -0.69 -13.54
CA SER A 14 17.08 0.47 -12.65
C SER A 14 15.95 1.48 -12.94
N THR A 15 14.78 1.01 -13.36
CA THR A 15 13.62 1.82 -13.77
C THR A 15 12.44 1.74 -12.81
N SER A 16 12.49 0.91 -11.75
CA SER A 16 11.47 0.92 -10.69
C SER A 16 11.68 2.14 -9.77
N ASN A 17 10.86 3.18 -9.95
CA ASN A 17 10.84 4.36 -9.07
C ASN A 17 9.57 4.34 -8.22
N ILE A 18 9.44 3.29 -7.42
CA ILE A 18 8.35 3.12 -6.48
C ILE A 18 8.87 3.33 -5.07
N ASP A 19 8.11 4.03 -4.23
CA ASP A 19 8.39 4.15 -2.80
C ASP A 19 8.01 2.87 -2.03
N ALA A 20 8.58 1.75 -2.48
CA ALA A 20 8.42 0.42 -1.92
C ALA A 20 9.65 -0.43 -2.27
N ILE A 21 9.94 -1.41 -1.42
CA ILE A 21 10.95 -2.43 -1.69
C ILE A 21 10.37 -3.80 -1.38
N PHE A 22 10.75 -4.79 -2.20
CA PHE A 22 10.51 -6.18 -1.88
C PHE A 22 11.68 -6.73 -1.07
N VAL A 23 11.38 -7.34 0.06
CA VAL A 23 12.37 -8.05 0.87
C VAL A 23 11.96 -9.52 0.93
N GLU A 24 12.87 -10.39 0.52
CA GLU A 24 12.63 -11.82 0.50
C GLU A 24 12.60 -12.40 1.93
N TYR A 25 11.53 -13.11 2.24
CA TYR A 25 11.38 -13.85 3.49
C TYR A 25 10.76 -15.22 3.23
N SER A 26 11.05 -16.17 4.12
CA SER A 26 10.43 -17.50 4.11
C SER A 26 9.81 -17.78 5.49
N ASN A 27 8.89 -18.73 5.55
CA ASN A 27 8.19 -19.12 6.79
C ASN A 27 7.40 -17.98 7.47
N VAL A 28 6.74 -17.15 6.66
CA VAL A 28 5.91 -16.03 7.12
C VAL A 28 4.42 -16.35 6.97
N SER A 29 3.57 -15.68 7.76
CA SER A 29 2.11 -15.72 7.63
C SER A 29 1.57 -14.48 6.93
N ALA A 30 0.50 -14.67 6.13
CA ALA A 30 -0.26 -13.59 5.49
C ALA A 30 -1.08 -12.80 6.53
N SER A 31 -0.45 -11.92 7.30
CA SER A 31 -1.13 -11.20 8.38
C SER A 31 -0.52 -9.82 8.63
N ILE A 32 -1.37 -8.86 9.00
CA ILE A 32 -0.96 -7.50 9.35
C ILE A 32 -1.45 -7.11 10.74
N HIS A 33 -0.73 -6.19 11.36
CA HIS A 33 -1.17 -5.53 12.58
C HIS A 33 -2.17 -4.41 12.23
N ILE A 34 -3.38 -4.47 12.78
CA ILE A 34 -4.47 -3.53 12.49
C ILE A 34 -4.71 -2.53 13.64
N GLY A 35 -3.72 -2.36 14.52
CA GLY A 35 -3.82 -1.54 15.73
C GLY A 35 -4.28 -2.33 16.96
N ASN A 36 -4.21 -1.70 18.13
CA ASN A 36 -4.66 -2.26 19.42
C ASN A 36 -4.13 -3.69 19.71
N ASN A 37 -2.87 -3.98 19.37
CA ASN A 37 -2.26 -5.31 19.49
C ASN A 37 -3.02 -6.43 18.75
N THR A 38 -3.84 -6.07 17.77
CA THR A 38 -4.62 -7.00 16.98
C THR A 38 -3.89 -7.32 15.68
N ILE A 39 -3.69 -8.61 15.43
CA ILE A 39 -3.17 -9.14 14.18
C ILE A 39 -4.31 -9.85 13.46
N ARG A 40 -4.46 -9.56 12.17
CA ARG A 40 -5.48 -10.19 11.32
C ARG A 40 -4.84 -10.80 10.09
N ALA A 41 -5.42 -11.90 9.62
CA ALA A 41 -5.06 -12.47 8.32
C ALA A 41 -5.42 -11.49 7.20
N VAL A 42 -4.57 -11.41 6.18
CA VAL A 42 -4.85 -10.75 4.92
C VAL A 42 -5.56 -11.78 4.03
N ASN A 43 -6.83 -11.54 3.75
CA ASN A 43 -7.67 -12.47 2.99
C ASN A 43 -7.53 -12.25 1.48
N ASP A 44 -7.35 -10.99 1.08
CA ASP A 44 -7.30 -10.60 -0.34
C ASP A 44 -6.39 -9.39 -0.56
N ALA A 45 -6.16 -9.04 -1.82
CA ALA A 45 -5.50 -7.83 -2.27
C ALA A 45 -6.47 -6.98 -3.09
N ARG A 46 -6.59 -5.69 -2.76
CA ARG A 46 -7.49 -4.77 -3.44
C ARG A 46 -6.69 -3.83 -4.34
N TYR A 47 -6.97 -3.91 -5.64
CA TYR A 47 -6.31 -3.13 -6.69
C TYR A 47 -7.13 -1.92 -7.15
N GLN A 48 -8.43 -1.90 -6.86
CA GLN A 48 -9.33 -0.84 -7.26
C GLN A 48 -10.17 -0.37 -6.07
N PHE A 49 -10.36 0.94 -5.99
CA PHE A 49 -11.09 1.58 -4.91
C PHE A 49 -12.32 2.27 -5.51
N PRO A 50 -13.54 1.84 -5.16
CA PRO A 50 -14.72 2.61 -5.52
C PRO A 50 -14.65 4.00 -4.88
N SER A 51 -15.30 4.98 -5.52
CA SER A 51 -15.42 6.31 -4.93
C SER A 51 -16.03 6.21 -3.53
N ASN A 52 -15.44 6.93 -2.58
CA ASN A 52 -15.80 6.90 -1.16
C ASN A 52 -15.46 5.62 -0.37
N GLN A 53 -14.67 4.69 -0.93
CA GLN A 53 -14.19 3.52 -0.20
C GLN A 53 -13.52 3.95 1.12
N GLN A 54 -13.97 3.36 2.23
CA GLN A 54 -13.26 3.50 3.50
C GLN A 54 -12.01 2.62 3.47
N ILE A 55 -10.87 3.23 3.74
CA ILE A 55 -9.56 2.59 3.83
C ILE A 55 -9.01 2.84 5.23
N HIS A 56 -8.66 1.74 5.91
CA HIS A 56 -7.98 1.77 7.18
C HIS A 56 -6.48 1.89 6.96
N ARG A 57 -5.81 2.60 7.86
CA ARG A 57 -4.35 2.71 7.90
C ARG A 57 -3.87 2.40 9.30
N SER A 58 -2.91 1.49 9.43
CA SER A 58 -2.23 1.24 10.69
C SER A 58 -0.83 1.82 10.67
N GLY A 59 -0.49 2.65 11.66
CA GLY A 59 0.84 3.19 11.87
C GLY A 59 1.24 3.19 13.35
N ILE A 60 2.55 3.25 13.62
CA ILE A 60 3.05 3.21 15.00
C ILE A 60 2.71 4.49 15.77
N ALA A 61 2.77 5.65 15.09
CA ALA A 61 2.63 6.96 15.68
C ALA A 61 1.17 7.33 15.86
N THR A 62 0.37 7.17 14.80
CA THR A 62 -1.05 7.58 14.80
C THR A 62 -2.03 6.43 14.99
N LYS A 63 -1.54 5.21 15.24
CA LYS A 63 -2.34 4.00 15.46
C LYS A 63 -3.21 3.67 14.25
N ASN A 64 -4.38 3.08 14.48
CA ASN A 64 -5.33 2.76 13.43
C ASN A 64 -6.22 3.97 13.14
N THR A 65 -6.24 4.40 11.89
CA THR A 65 -7.07 5.50 11.40
C THR A 65 -7.90 5.03 10.21
N VAL A 66 -9.01 5.70 9.94
CA VAL A 66 -9.85 5.44 8.77
C VAL A 66 -9.92 6.70 7.95
N GLY A 67 -9.78 6.54 6.64
CA GLY A 67 -9.95 7.61 5.68
C GLY A 67 -10.83 7.17 4.51
N THR A 68 -11.21 8.14 3.70
CA THR A 68 -11.97 7.93 2.48
C THR A 68 -11.01 8.02 1.30
N TYR A 69 -11.03 7.03 0.40
CA TYR A 69 -10.24 7.08 -0.82
C TYR A 69 -10.52 8.34 -1.64
N GLY A 70 -9.47 9.09 -1.93
CA GLY A 70 -9.54 10.40 -2.58
C GLY A 70 -9.13 10.42 -4.04
N GLY A 71 -8.53 9.34 -4.53
CA GLY A 71 -8.01 9.23 -5.88
C GLY A 71 -6.50 8.96 -5.88
N TYR A 72 -5.88 9.25 -7.02
CA TYR A 72 -4.44 9.13 -7.20
C TYR A 72 -3.85 10.43 -7.73
N TRP A 73 -2.61 10.66 -7.37
CA TRP A 73 -1.75 11.71 -7.88
C TRP A 73 -0.65 11.06 -8.73
N MET A 74 -0.47 11.57 -9.94
CA MET A 74 0.67 11.25 -10.80
C MET A 74 1.65 12.42 -10.73
N ASP A 75 2.89 12.15 -10.34
CA ASP A 75 4.01 13.05 -10.59
C ASP A 75 4.85 12.50 -11.74
N GLN A 76 5.28 13.39 -12.63
CA GLN A 76 6.13 13.05 -13.78
C GLN A 76 7.49 13.71 -13.57
N ILE A 77 8.48 12.92 -13.18
CA ILE A 77 9.86 13.38 -13.08
C ILE A 77 10.55 13.04 -14.39
N GLU A 78 10.85 14.06 -15.19
CA GLU A 78 11.76 13.91 -16.33
C GLU A 78 13.20 13.86 -15.82
N LEU A 79 13.75 12.65 -15.67
CA LEU A 79 15.18 12.47 -15.54
C LEU A 79 15.75 12.40 -16.96
N GLY A 80 16.47 13.45 -17.36
CA GLY A 80 17.00 13.58 -18.72
C GLY A 80 17.78 12.33 -19.14
N GLY A 81 17.38 11.72 -20.27
CA GLY A 81 18.03 10.57 -20.89
C GLY A 81 17.19 9.29 -20.91
N ASP A 82 16.37 9.05 -19.88
CA ASP A 82 15.73 7.73 -19.65
C ASP A 82 14.19 7.74 -19.79
N GLY A 83 13.62 8.87 -20.25
CA GLY A 83 12.17 9.05 -20.38
C GLY A 83 11.49 9.50 -19.09
N PRO A 84 10.20 9.85 -19.14
CA PRO A 84 9.48 10.32 -17.97
C PRO A 84 9.23 9.18 -16.99
N ILE A 85 9.69 9.36 -15.76
CA ILE A 85 9.34 8.45 -14.67
C ILE A 85 8.01 8.94 -14.07
N VAL A 86 7.03 8.06 -14.07
CA VAL A 86 5.69 8.35 -13.54
C VAL A 86 5.58 7.73 -12.16
N HIS A 87 5.50 8.56 -11.12
CA HIS A 87 5.27 8.11 -9.75
C HIS A 87 3.78 8.25 -9.43
N ARG A 88 3.06 7.12 -9.40
CA ARG A 88 1.66 7.07 -8.97
C ARG A 88 1.60 6.88 -7.46
N MET A 89 0.96 7.82 -6.77
CA MET A 89 0.58 7.68 -5.37
C MET A 89 -0.91 7.84 -5.21
N ASP A 90 -1.53 6.87 -4.55
CA ASP A 90 -2.92 6.93 -4.18
C ASP A 90 -3.04 7.68 -2.84
N PHE A 91 -4.19 8.31 -2.55
CA PHE A 91 -4.36 9.03 -1.30
C PHE A 91 -5.73 8.85 -0.69
N ILE A 92 -5.79 9.07 0.62
CA ILE A 92 -7.01 9.05 1.43
C ILE A 92 -7.19 10.38 2.14
N TYR A 93 -8.41 10.89 2.14
CA TYR A 93 -8.85 11.96 3.01
C TYR A 93 -9.01 11.43 4.42
N GLN A 94 -8.40 12.08 5.42
CA GLN A 94 -8.51 11.68 6.82
C GLN A 94 -8.79 12.90 7.69
N SER A 95 -9.17 12.68 8.96
CA SER A 95 -9.32 13.78 9.92
C SER A 95 -7.97 14.30 10.45
N ASN A 96 -6.91 13.49 10.36
CA ASN A 96 -5.54 13.84 10.71
C ASN A 96 -4.57 13.16 9.75
N ASN A 97 -3.45 13.83 9.44
CA ASN A 97 -2.37 13.25 8.63
C ASN A 97 -1.72 12.04 9.31
N SER A 98 -1.11 11.16 8.51
CA SER A 98 -0.04 10.29 9.02
C SER A 98 1.12 11.13 9.56
N GLN A 99 1.93 10.55 10.43
CA GLN A 99 3.07 11.23 11.04
C GLN A 99 4.37 10.44 10.81
N GLY A 100 5.50 11.08 11.11
CA GLY A 100 6.80 10.40 11.12
C GLY A 100 6.75 9.14 11.98
N GLY A 101 7.11 8.00 11.38
CA GLY A 101 7.00 6.67 11.98
C GLY A 101 5.86 5.81 11.43
N ASP A 102 4.85 6.40 10.78
CA ASP A 102 3.77 5.62 10.15
C ASP A 102 4.14 5.06 8.77
N SER A 103 5.19 5.59 8.12
CA SER A 103 5.69 5.13 6.81
C SER A 103 5.98 3.63 6.81
N GLY A 104 5.62 2.95 5.72
CA GLY A 104 5.63 1.50 5.59
C GLY A 104 4.47 0.78 6.28
N GLY A 105 3.65 1.48 7.08
CA GLY A 105 2.47 0.92 7.73
C GLY A 105 1.38 0.52 6.73
N PRO A 106 0.65 -0.60 6.96
CA PRO A 106 -0.29 -1.15 5.99
C PRO A 106 -1.56 -0.29 5.85
N LEU A 107 -2.08 -0.23 4.62
CA LEU A 107 -3.44 0.20 4.32
C LEU A 107 -4.28 -0.98 3.90
N TYR A 108 -5.52 -1.05 4.37
CA TYR A 108 -6.42 -2.17 4.12
C TYR A 108 -7.89 -1.75 4.14
N THR A 109 -8.75 -2.49 3.45
CA THR A 109 -10.21 -2.42 3.63
C THR A 109 -10.69 -3.57 4.50
N ILE A 110 -11.84 -3.36 5.13
CA ILE A 110 -12.63 -4.44 5.73
C ILE A 110 -14.00 -4.37 5.05
N ASP A 111 -14.32 -5.39 4.28
CA ASP A 111 -15.61 -5.49 3.59
C ASP A 111 -16.73 -5.95 4.55
N GLU A 112 -17.99 -5.89 4.12
CA GLU A 112 -19.16 -6.23 4.95
C GLU A 112 -19.15 -7.69 5.45
N ASP A 113 -18.55 -8.59 4.67
CA ASP A 113 -18.31 -10.00 5.02
C ASP A 113 -17.09 -10.20 5.94
N ASN A 114 -16.50 -9.09 6.42
CA ASN A 114 -15.29 -9.04 7.25
C ASN A 114 -14.01 -9.51 6.54
N THR A 115 -14.00 -9.58 5.20
CA THR A 115 -12.80 -9.82 4.41
C THR A 115 -11.83 -8.65 4.57
N LEU A 116 -10.61 -8.93 5.04
CA LEU A 116 -9.54 -7.94 5.08
C LEU A 116 -8.75 -8.00 3.78
N SER A 117 -8.79 -6.90 3.02
CA SER A 117 -8.02 -6.77 1.78
C SER A 117 -6.88 -5.78 1.96
N ILE A 118 -5.64 -6.17 1.64
CA ILE A 118 -4.51 -5.23 1.64
C ILE A 118 -4.60 -4.30 0.43
N CYS A 119 -4.36 -3.00 0.63
CA CYS A 119 -4.53 -1.96 -0.39
C CYS A 119 -3.21 -1.29 -0.77
N GLY A 120 -2.27 -1.18 0.17
CA GLY A 120 -1.04 -0.43 -0.03
C GLY A 120 -0.22 -0.28 1.24
N ILE A 121 0.82 0.55 1.13
CA ILE A 121 1.69 0.92 2.24
C ILE A 121 1.79 2.44 2.35
N THR A 122 1.80 2.95 3.58
CA THR A 122 1.88 4.39 3.86
C THR A 122 3.21 4.91 3.36
N SER A 123 3.20 5.97 2.56
CA SER A 123 4.42 6.63 2.07
C SER A 123 4.60 7.95 2.80
N GLN A 124 3.71 8.90 2.52
CA GLN A 124 3.83 10.29 2.93
C GLN A 124 2.47 10.92 3.30
N HIS A 125 2.48 12.17 3.74
CA HIS A 125 1.27 12.96 3.99
C HIS A 125 1.43 14.37 3.41
N ALA A 126 0.30 15.03 3.17
CA ALA A 126 0.25 16.43 2.82
C ALA A 126 -1.02 17.07 3.34
N THR A 127 -1.14 18.37 3.16
CA THR A 127 -2.36 19.12 3.38
C THR A 127 -2.70 19.81 2.07
N LEU A 128 -3.93 19.62 1.58
CA LEU A 128 -4.42 20.30 0.39
C LEU A 128 -4.55 21.82 0.65
N ASP A 129 -4.66 22.61 -0.42
CA ASP A 129 -4.76 24.07 -0.33
C ASP A 129 -5.95 24.55 0.51
N ASP A 130 -7.02 23.75 0.58
CA ASP A 130 -8.20 24.02 1.40
C ASP A 130 -8.04 23.64 2.88
N GLY A 131 -6.85 23.15 3.27
CA GLY A 131 -6.53 22.70 4.63
C GLY A 131 -6.86 21.22 4.88
N THR A 132 -7.38 20.48 3.91
CA THR A 132 -7.75 19.07 4.10
C THR A 132 -6.51 18.20 4.25
N PRO A 133 -6.35 17.45 5.36
CA PRO A 133 -5.25 16.52 5.53
C PRO A 133 -5.45 15.26 4.67
N ILE A 134 -4.39 14.86 3.97
CA ILE A 134 -4.34 13.64 3.18
C ILE A 134 -3.15 12.78 3.56
N THR A 135 -3.36 11.47 3.56
CA THR A 135 -2.28 10.49 3.61
C THR A 135 -2.15 9.83 2.25
N MET A 136 -0.93 9.83 1.73
CA MET A 136 -0.60 9.18 0.47
C MET A 136 0.03 7.81 0.73
N PHE A 137 -0.22 6.89 -0.18
CA PHE A 137 0.23 5.52 -0.09
C PHE A 137 0.58 4.97 -1.47
N VAL A 138 1.48 4.00 -1.47
CA VAL A 138 1.78 3.23 -2.67
C VAL A 138 0.78 2.09 -2.73
N ALA A 139 -0.05 2.07 -3.78
CA ALA A 139 -1.04 1.04 -3.98
C ALA A 139 -0.39 -0.31 -4.29
N VAL A 140 -1.00 -1.39 -3.82
CA VAL A 140 -0.54 -2.77 -4.09
C VAL A 140 -0.46 -3.08 -5.59
N GLU A 141 -1.34 -2.48 -6.40
CA GLU A 141 -1.29 -2.55 -7.87
C GLU A 141 0.05 -2.05 -8.43
N GLU A 142 0.51 -0.89 -7.94
CA GLU A 142 1.76 -0.28 -8.37
C GLU A 142 2.98 -1.12 -7.92
N ILE A 143 2.92 -1.65 -6.68
CA ILE A 143 3.94 -2.55 -6.14
C ILE A 143 4.07 -3.80 -7.00
N GLN A 144 2.96 -4.40 -7.38
CA GLN A 144 2.96 -5.58 -8.23
C GLN A 144 3.50 -5.26 -9.63
N TYR A 145 3.09 -4.13 -10.21
CA TYR A 145 3.51 -3.72 -11.54
C TYR A 145 5.02 -3.42 -11.61
N GLN A 146 5.54 -2.60 -10.70
CA GLN A 146 6.94 -2.15 -10.75
C GLN A 146 7.92 -3.17 -10.18
N LEU A 147 7.54 -3.93 -9.14
CA LEU A 147 8.44 -4.90 -8.51
C LEU A 147 8.22 -6.33 -8.97
N GLY A 148 7.16 -6.63 -9.73
CA GLY A 148 6.88 -7.97 -10.22
C GLY A 148 6.53 -8.97 -9.11
N VAL A 149 5.99 -8.51 -7.98
CA VAL A 149 5.67 -9.34 -6.80
C VAL A 149 4.18 -9.38 -6.54
N MET A 150 3.69 -10.48 -5.95
CA MET A 150 2.29 -10.62 -5.56
C MET A 150 2.14 -10.56 -4.03
N PRO A 151 1.08 -9.90 -3.51
CA PRO A 151 0.76 -9.96 -2.10
C PRO A 151 0.54 -11.39 -1.63
N LEU A 152 1.10 -11.72 -0.47
CA LEU A 152 0.78 -12.96 0.20
C LEU A 152 -0.60 -12.84 0.87
N THR A 153 -1.59 -13.58 0.38
CA THR A 153 -2.94 -13.61 0.92
C THR A 153 -3.29 -15.02 1.43
N ARG A 154 -4.25 -15.10 2.35
CA ARG A 154 -4.83 -16.35 2.83
C ARG A 154 -6.18 -16.52 2.16
N SER A 155 -6.22 -17.27 1.06
CA SER A 155 -7.47 -17.73 0.48
C SER A 155 -8.26 -18.51 1.54
N GLY A 156 -9.57 -18.23 1.62
CA GLY A 156 -10.48 -18.86 2.57
C GLY A 156 -10.35 -20.39 2.50
N THR A 157 -10.17 -21.01 3.66
CA THR A 157 -10.29 -22.47 3.85
C THR A 157 -11.74 -22.89 3.86
#